data_AF-A0A497T5C4-F1
#
_entry.id   AF-A0A497T5C4-F1
#
_cell.length_a   1.000
_cell.length_b   1.000
_cell.length_c   1.000
_cell.angle_alpha   90.00
_cell.angle_beta   90.00
_cell.angle_gamma   90.00
#
_symmetry.space_group_name_H-M   'P 1'
#
loop_
_entity.id
_entity.type
_entity.pdbx_description
1 polymer ?
#
loop_
_entity_poly.entity_id
_entity_poly.type
_entity_poly.pdbx_seq_one_letter_code
_entity_poly.pdbx_strand_id
1 'polypeptide(L)'
;IKEMIRSGKFSGWDDIRLHTVRALLRRGFVPEALEKTAIQCGLSKSDIRFTWEILEGHNRKIIDSSANRYMVVIEPVRISIQNAPETEKVEIDLHPSFPERGKKTVPVNTEKVFVSKEDFEKFKGKEVRLKGMGNVRLGKTAEYTGNKIKREMQKIQWVSEPNLRVEILTPEKTLTGLGEPEMKKLKTGEIIQMERTGFGRVDGVKEKVTVCFAHK
;
A
#
# COMPACT_ATOMS: atom_id res chain seq x y z
N ILE A 1 17.72 -8.15 -23.20
CA ILE A 1 17.83 -8.13 -21.71
C ILE A 1 19.26 -8.36 -21.24
N LYS A 2 19.91 -9.47 -21.62
CA LYS A 2 21.27 -9.83 -21.19
C LYS A 2 22.31 -8.72 -21.37
N GLU A 3 22.32 -8.05 -22.52
CA GLU A 3 23.24 -6.93 -22.78
C GLU A 3 22.96 -5.72 -21.89
N MET A 4 21.69 -5.40 -21.65
CA MET A 4 21.29 -4.30 -20.75
C MET A 4 21.63 -4.59 -19.29
N ILE A 5 21.68 -5.87 -18.88
CA ILE A 5 22.20 -6.25 -17.56
C ILE A 5 23.73 -6.09 -17.54
N ARG A 6 24.43 -6.59 -18.58
CA ARG A 6 25.90 -6.47 -18.70
C ARG A 6 26.38 -5.03 -18.73
N SER A 7 25.63 -4.13 -19.37
CA SER A 7 25.95 -2.70 -19.43
C SER A 7 25.52 -1.92 -18.19
N GLY A 8 24.95 -2.58 -17.17
CA GLY A 8 24.52 -1.95 -15.91
C GLY A 8 23.20 -1.17 -16.00
N LYS A 9 22.52 -1.16 -17.15
CA LYS A 9 21.20 -0.52 -17.28
C LYS A 9 20.16 -1.18 -16.36
N PHE A 10 20.23 -2.50 -16.21
CA PHE A 10 19.44 -3.27 -15.24
C PHE A 10 20.36 -3.94 -14.21
N SER A 11 19.94 -3.94 -12.95
CA SER A 11 20.70 -4.51 -11.84
C SER A 11 20.85 -6.03 -11.92
N GLY A 12 19.94 -6.72 -12.60
CA GLY A 12 19.94 -8.16 -12.72
C GLY A 12 18.70 -8.69 -13.43
N TRP A 13 18.53 -10.02 -13.41
CA TRP A 13 17.34 -10.67 -13.97
C TRP A 13 16.09 -10.46 -13.12
N ASP A 14 16.24 -10.05 -11.87
CA ASP A 14 15.18 -9.74 -10.91
C ASP A 14 14.92 -8.23 -10.80
N ASP A 15 15.54 -7.40 -11.65
CA ASP A 15 15.28 -5.97 -11.69
C ASP A 15 13.80 -5.71 -11.97
N ILE A 16 13.13 -4.95 -11.09
CA ILE A 16 11.67 -4.74 -11.11
C ILE A 16 11.14 -4.08 -12.39
N ARG A 17 12.03 -3.48 -13.19
CA ARG A 17 11.72 -2.87 -14.49
C ARG A 17 11.57 -3.92 -15.61
N LEU A 18 11.96 -5.15 -15.34
CA LEU A 18 11.83 -6.28 -16.26
C LEU A 18 10.53 -7.04 -16.03
N HIS A 19 10.10 -7.76 -17.06
CA HIS A 19 8.93 -8.65 -17.04
C HIS A 19 9.35 -10.13 -16.96
N THR A 20 10.53 -10.39 -16.40
CA THR A 20 10.99 -11.76 -16.14
C THR A 20 10.24 -12.35 -14.97
N VAL A 21 10.15 -13.68 -14.89
CA VAL A 21 9.55 -14.35 -13.72
C VAL A 21 10.21 -13.89 -12.42
N ARG A 22 11.54 -13.76 -12.38
CA ARG A 22 12.27 -13.29 -11.19
C ARG A 22 11.86 -11.87 -10.76
N ALA A 23 11.70 -10.95 -11.72
CA ALA A 23 11.26 -9.58 -11.41
C ALA A 23 9.81 -9.55 -10.92
N LEU A 24 8.92 -10.33 -11.53
CA LEU A 24 7.53 -10.45 -11.09
C LEU A 24 7.44 -11.04 -9.66
N LEU A 25 8.20 -12.09 -9.36
CA LEU A 25 8.27 -12.65 -8.01
C LEU A 25 8.82 -11.63 -7.00
N ARG A 26 9.86 -10.87 -7.37
CA ARG A 26 10.40 -9.80 -6.53
C ARG A 26 9.38 -8.68 -6.27
N ARG A 27 8.50 -8.39 -7.22
CA ARG A 27 7.39 -7.44 -7.05
C ARG A 27 6.27 -7.94 -6.15
N GLY A 28 6.16 -9.26 -5.93
CA GLY A 28 5.08 -9.87 -5.14
C GLY A 28 4.00 -10.53 -5.98
N PHE A 29 4.28 -10.86 -7.25
CA PHE A 29 3.47 -11.84 -7.97
C PHE A 29 3.80 -13.24 -7.47
N VAL A 30 2.78 -14.10 -7.37
CA VAL A 30 2.97 -15.49 -6.96
C VAL A 30 2.93 -16.44 -8.17
N PRO A 31 3.65 -17.58 -8.13
CA PRO A 31 3.66 -18.55 -9.23
C PRO A 31 2.26 -19.00 -9.66
N GLU A 32 1.37 -19.23 -8.69
CA GLU A 32 -0.02 -19.64 -8.93
C GLU A 32 -0.79 -18.60 -9.78
N ALA A 33 -0.50 -17.31 -9.65
CA ALA A 33 -1.12 -16.28 -10.48
C ALA A 33 -0.65 -16.36 -11.94
N LEU A 34 0.64 -16.63 -12.16
CA LEU A 34 1.23 -16.81 -13.48
C LEU A 34 0.64 -18.04 -14.17
N GLU A 35 0.52 -19.14 -13.43
CA GLU A 35 -0.09 -20.39 -13.90
C GLU A 35 -1.55 -20.19 -14.30
N LYS A 36 -2.38 -19.62 -13.41
CA LYS A 36 -3.79 -19.33 -13.71
C LYS A 36 -3.95 -18.42 -14.93
N THR A 37 -3.04 -17.46 -15.08
CA THR A 37 -3.07 -16.57 -16.25
C THR A 37 -2.72 -17.31 -17.53
N ALA A 38 -1.70 -18.19 -17.51
CA ALA A 38 -1.33 -19.01 -18.66
C ALA A 38 -2.46 -19.98 -19.05
N ILE A 39 -3.11 -20.63 -18.07
CA ILE A 39 -4.28 -21.49 -18.29
C ILE A 39 -5.43 -20.70 -18.92
N GLN A 40 -5.72 -19.50 -18.41
CA GLN A 40 -6.79 -18.66 -18.96
C GLN A 40 -6.51 -18.19 -20.38
N CYS A 41 -5.26 -17.85 -20.70
CA CYS A 41 -4.87 -17.51 -22.07
C CYS A 41 -5.14 -18.69 -23.03
N GLY A 42 -4.98 -19.92 -22.52
CA GLY A 42 -5.19 -21.14 -23.29
C GLY A 42 -4.13 -21.34 -24.37
N LEU A 43 -4.29 -22.40 -25.15
CA LEU A 43 -3.48 -22.67 -26.32
C LEU A 43 -4.33 -22.44 -27.56
N SER A 44 -3.96 -21.46 -28.37
CA SER A 44 -4.64 -21.12 -29.61
C SER A 44 -3.63 -20.91 -30.73
N LYS A 45 -4.03 -21.22 -31.96
CA LYS A 45 -3.26 -20.85 -33.17
C LYS A 45 -3.43 -19.36 -33.52
N SER A 46 -4.45 -18.71 -32.97
CA SER A 46 -4.69 -17.28 -33.11
C SER A 46 -3.98 -16.51 -32.01
N ASP A 47 -3.59 -15.26 -32.28
CA ASP A 47 -2.98 -14.38 -31.28
C ASP A 47 -3.91 -14.21 -30.06
N ILE A 48 -3.39 -14.59 -28.90
CA ILE A 48 -4.08 -14.40 -27.63
C ILE A 48 -3.71 -13.02 -27.08
N ARG A 49 -4.73 -12.22 -26.75
CA ARG A 49 -4.51 -10.91 -26.14
C ARG A 49 -4.33 -11.05 -24.63
N PHE A 50 -3.08 -11.15 -24.19
CA PHE A 50 -2.72 -10.99 -22.79
C PHE A 50 -2.83 -9.51 -22.39
N THR A 51 -3.39 -9.24 -21.21
CA THR A 51 -3.34 -7.92 -20.58
C THR A 51 -2.86 -8.05 -19.14
N TRP A 52 -2.20 -7.00 -18.63
CA TRP A 52 -1.68 -7.00 -17.26
C TRP A 52 -2.79 -7.14 -16.24
N GLU A 53 -3.98 -6.58 -16.51
CA GLU A 53 -5.13 -6.62 -15.61
C GLU A 53 -5.59 -8.05 -15.32
N ILE A 54 -5.42 -8.99 -16.26
CA ILE A 54 -5.73 -10.41 -16.03
C ILE A 54 -4.78 -10.99 -14.97
N LEU A 55 -3.47 -10.79 -15.15
CA LEU A 55 -2.46 -11.29 -14.23
C LEU A 55 -2.60 -10.63 -12.85
N GLU A 56 -2.79 -9.33 -12.81
CA GLU A 56 -3.01 -8.57 -11.58
C GLU A 56 -4.27 -9.03 -10.86
N GLY A 57 -5.36 -9.28 -11.60
CA GLY A 57 -6.61 -9.80 -11.06
C GLY A 57 -6.45 -11.18 -10.41
N HIS A 58 -5.75 -12.11 -11.07
CA HIS A 58 -5.43 -13.42 -10.48
C HIS A 58 -4.54 -13.28 -9.25
N ASN A 59 -3.49 -12.47 -9.35
CA ASN A 59 -2.56 -12.27 -8.24
C ASN A 59 -3.29 -11.67 -7.03
N ARG A 60 -4.13 -10.64 -7.23
CA ARG A 60 -4.95 -10.01 -6.18
C ARG A 60 -5.83 -11.03 -5.47
N LYS A 61 -6.56 -11.86 -6.23
CA LYS A 61 -7.44 -12.89 -5.65
C LYS A 61 -6.70 -13.88 -4.75
N ILE A 62 -5.43 -14.16 -5.04
CA ILE A 62 -4.62 -15.11 -4.26
C ILE A 62 -4.01 -14.42 -3.04
N ILE A 63 -3.44 -13.22 -3.21
CA ILE A 63 -2.68 -12.56 -2.13
C ILE A 63 -3.55 -11.75 -1.17
N ASP A 64 -4.76 -11.31 -1.56
CA ASP A 64 -5.62 -10.47 -0.69
C ASP A 64 -5.91 -11.15 0.65
N SER A 65 -6.18 -12.46 0.65
CA SER A 65 -6.48 -13.20 1.87
C SER A 65 -5.28 -13.43 2.79
N SER A 66 -4.06 -13.30 2.26
CA SER A 66 -2.82 -13.57 3.00
C SER A 66 -2.04 -12.31 3.37
N ALA A 67 -2.27 -11.19 2.67
CA ALA A 67 -1.55 -9.94 2.86
C ALA A 67 -2.12 -9.12 4.03
N ASN A 68 -1.29 -8.86 5.02
CA ASN A 68 -1.64 -7.92 6.09
C ASN A 68 -1.65 -6.48 5.55
N ARG A 69 -2.56 -5.66 6.08
CA ARG A 69 -2.83 -4.30 5.60
C ARG A 69 -2.08 -3.27 6.43
N TYR A 70 -1.32 -2.40 5.77
CA TYR A 70 -0.54 -1.34 6.39
C TYR A 70 -0.92 0.04 5.88
N MET A 71 -0.85 1.06 6.74
CA MET A 71 -1.04 2.44 6.32
C MET A 71 0.25 3.01 5.78
N VAL A 72 0.22 3.41 4.50
CA VAL A 72 1.30 4.13 3.83
C VAL A 72 0.71 5.35 3.15
N VAL A 73 1.33 6.50 3.38
CA VAL A 73 0.95 7.79 2.82
C VAL A 73 2.08 8.26 1.89
N ILE A 74 1.78 8.27 0.59
CA ILE A 74 2.69 8.77 -0.45
C ILE A 74 2.47 10.27 -0.64
N GLU A 75 3.56 10.99 -0.90
CA GLU A 75 3.57 12.46 -0.99
C GLU A 75 2.82 13.10 0.19
N PRO A 76 3.31 12.91 1.42
CA PRO A 76 2.57 13.23 2.63
C PRO A 76 2.29 14.73 2.77
N VAL A 77 1.04 15.08 2.98
CA VAL A 77 0.61 16.43 3.37
C VAL A 77 0.33 16.45 4.85
N ARG A 78 1.12 17.24 5.60
CA ARG A 78 0.89 17.47 7.03
C ARG A 78 -0.40 18.27 7.25
N ILE A 79 -1.18 17.81 8.21
CA ILE A 79 -2.38 18.45 8.78
C ILE A 79 -2.33 18.34 10.31
N SER A 80 -3.10 19.19 10.99
CA SER A 80 -3.48 19.00 12.40
C SER A 80 -4.98 18.69 12.51
N ILE A 81 -5.41 18.10 13.61
CA ILE A 81 -6.81 17.77 13.89
C ILE A 81 -7.21 18.40 15.22
N GLN A 82 -8.19 19.30 15.18
CA GLN A 82 -8.78 19.94 16.35
C GLN A 82 -10.03 19.19 16.83
N ASN A 83 -10.37 19.37 18.11
CA ASN A 83 -11.56 18.81 18.75
C ASN A 83 -11.65 17.27 18.69
N ALA A 84 -10.52 16.60 18.42
CA ALA A 84 -10.44 15.16 18.50
C ALA A 84 -10.37 14.72 19.97
N PRO A 85 -10.96 13.57 20.34
CA PRO A 85 -10.77 12.99 21.66
C PRO A 85 -9.28 12.79 21.95
N GLU A 86 -8.88 12.96 23.22
CA GLU A 86 -7.53 12.57 23.66
C GLU A 86 -7.37 11.07 23.45
N THR A 87 -6.53 10.70 22.49
CA THR A 87 -6.29 9.31 22.09
C THR A 87 -4.85 9.22 21.64
N GLU A 88 -4.06 8.39 22.29
CA GLU A 88 -2.63 8.22 21.97
C GLU A 88 -2.41 7.21 20.83
N LYS A 89 -3.36 6.29 20.61
CA LYS A 89 -3.26 5.20 19.64
C LYS A 89 -4.64 4.67 19.24
N VAL A 90 -4.73 4.14 18.03
CA VAL A 90 -5.88 3.36 17.56
C VAL A 90 -5.47 1.92 17.26
N GLU A 91 -6.37 0.98 17.51
CA GLU A 91 -6.20 -0.42 17.14
C GLU A 91 -7.01 -0.72 15.88
N ILE A 92 -6.36 -1.35 14.90
CA ILE A 92 -6.96 -1.64 13.59
C ILE A 92 -6.62 -3.09 13.27
N ASP A 93 -7.58 -3.86 12.78
CA ASP A 93 -7.34 -5.23 12.35
C ASP A 93 -6.27 -5.27 11.26
N LEU A 94 -5.32 -6.21 11.36
CA LEU A 94 -4.31 -6.42 10.32
C LEU A 94 -4.96 -6.83 9.00
N HIS A 95 -6.08 -7.56 9.06
CA HIS A 95 -6.92 -7.82 7.92
C HIS A 95 -8.40 -7.85 8.33
N PRO A 96 -9.29 -7.05 7.71
CA PRO A 96 -10.67 -6.90 8.15
C PRO A 96 -11.51 -8.19 8.05
N SER A 97 -11.19 -9.07 7.10
CA SER A 97 -11.87 -10.36 6.93
C SER A 97 -11.26 -11.49 7.77
N PHE A 98 -10.13 -11.26 8.43
CA PHE A 98 -9.39 -12.29 9.20
C PHE A 98 -8.96 -11.73 10.58
N PRO A 99 -9.92 -11.48 11.49
CA PRO A 99 -9.64 -10.88 12.81
C PRO A 99 -8.68 -11.72 13.67
N GLU A 100 -8.61 -13.02 13.44
CA GLU A 100 -7.71 -13.96 14.13
C GLU A 100 -6.22 -13.65 13.89
N ARG A 101 -5.90 -12.88 12.85
CA ARG A 101 -4.54 -12.37 12.60
C ARG A 101 -4.11 -11.30 13.59
N GLY A 102 -5.05 -10.81 14.39
CA GLY A 102 -4.82 -9.77 15.39
C GLY A 102 -4.88 -8.37 14.80
N LYS A 103 -4.47 -7.43 15.64
CA LYS A 103 -4.55 -6.00 15.37
C LYS A 103 -3.16 -5.39 15.34
N LYS A 104 -3.05 -4.31 14.58
CA LYS A 104 -1.92 -3.39 14.64
C LYS A 104 -2.33 -2.16 15.44
N THR A 105 -1.35 -1.56 16.08
CA THR A 105 -1.50 -0.30 16.80
C THR A 105 -0.92 0.83 15.97
N VAL A 106 -1.71 1.87 15.72
CA VAL A 106 -1.26 3.08 15.01
C VAL A 106 -1.26 4.23 16.01
N PRO A 107 -0.10 4.88 16.26
CA PRO A 107 -0.05 6.02 17.16
C PRO A 107 -0.82 7.20 16.57
N VAL A 108 -1.36 8.03 17.46
CA VAL A 108 -2.12 9.23 17.13
C VAL A 108 -1.42 10.44 17.76
N ASN A 109 -0.89 11.30 16.91
CA ASN A 109 -0.51 12.66 17.24
C ASN A 109 -1.34 13.61 16.38
N THR A 110 -2.34 14.23 16.99
CA THR A 110 -3.31 15.10 16.32
C THR A 110 -2.68 16.37 15.72
N GLU A 111 -1.50 16.81 16.17
CA GLU A 111 -0.81 17.99 15.62
C GLU A 111 0.03 17.68 14.38
N LYS A 112 0.32 16.39 14.16
CA LYS A 112 1.26 15.90 13.14
C LYS A 112 0.69 14.67 12.45
N VAL A 113 -0.47 14.85 11.83
CA VAL A 113 -1.10 13.84 10.97
C VAL A 113 -0.70 14.10 9.53
N PHE A 114 -0.54 13.03 8.76
CA PHE A 114 -0.19 13.06 7.34
C PHE A 114 -1.22 12.27 6.56
N VAL A 115 -1.71 12.88 5.48
CA VAL A 115 -2.60 12.26 4.49
C VAL A 115 -1.97 12.35 3.11
N SER A 116 -2.43 11.54 2.16
CA SER A 116 -1.90 11.59 0.79
C SER A 116 -2.21 12.94 0.15
N LYS A 117 -1.29 13.46 -0.68
CA LYS A 117 -1.55 14.70 -1.43
C LYS A 117 -2.79 14.60 -2.31
N GLU A 118 -2.97 13.45 -2.98
CA GLU A 118 -4.15 13.17 -3.81
C GLU A 118 -5.45 13.27 -3.00
N ASP A 119 -5.54 12.60 -1.85
CA ASP A 119 -6.75 12.66 -1.02
C ASP A 119 -6.94 14.07 -0.42
N PHE A 120 -5.86 14.75 -0.04
CA PHE A 120 -5.93 16.12 0.47
C PHE A 120 -6.54 17.06 -0.57
N GLU A 121 -6.01 17.07 -1.79
CA GLU A 121 -6.50 17.96 -2.86
C GLU A 121 -7.94 17.62 -3.25
N LYS A 122 -8.28 16.33 -3.33
CA LYS A 122 -9.62 15.87 -3.75
C LYS A 122 -10.71 16.12 -2.71
N PHE A 123 -10.38 16.05 -1.42
CA PHE A 123 -11.36 16.07 -0.33
C PHE A 123 -11.21 17.24 0.63
N LYS A 124 -10.31 18.21 0.37
CA LYS A 124 -10.21 19.45 1.17
C LYS A 124 -11.59 20.13 1.29
N GLY A 125 -11.95 20.51 2.51
CA GLY A 125 -13.24 21.11 2.86
C GLY A 125 -14.40 20.13 3.00
N LYS A 126 -14.21 18.86 2.62
CA LYS A 126 -15.22 17.80 2.75
C LYS A 126 -15.01 16.99 4.02
N GLU A 127 -16.06 16.31 4.45
CA GLU A 127 -15.97 15.33 5.53
C GLU A 127 -15.49 13.98 5.00
N VAL A 128 -14.45 13.43 5.63
CA VAL A 128 -13.86 12.12 5.32
C VAL A 128 -13.67 11.32 6.60
N ARG A 129 -13.57 10.00 6.48
CA ARG A 129 -13.22 9.11 7.59
C ARG A 129 -11.74 8.74 7.55
N LEU A 130 -11.02 9.12 8.57
CA LEU A 130 -9.69 8.58 8.87
C LEU A 130 -9.88 7.16 9.43
N LYS A 131 -9.34 6.16 8.72
CA LYS A 131 -9.46 4.74 9.12
C LYS A 131 -9.01 4.54 10.57
N GLY A 132 -9.85 3.89 11.39
CA GLY A 132 -9.58 3.64 12.81
C GLY A 132 -9.77 4.84 13.75
N MET A 133 -9.66 6.08 13.27
CA MET A 133 -9.68 7.27 14.13
C MET A 133 -11.05 7.95 14.23
N GLY A 134 -11.75 8.13 13.11
CA GLY A 134 -13.04 8.82 13.09
C GLY A 134 -13.22 9.74 11.90
N ASN A 135 -14.21 10.61 11.97
CA ASN A 135 -14.59 11.51 10.89
C ASN A 135 -13.97 12.88 11.12
N VAL A 136 -13.49 13.50 10.04
CA VAL A 136 -12.91 14.83 10.06
C VAL A 136 -13.38 15.64 8.85
N ARG A 137 -13.56 16.94 9.03
CA ARG A 137 -13.60 17.90 7.93
C ARG A 137 -12.17 18.22 7.52
N LEU A 138 -11.77 17.79 6.32
CA LEU A 138 -10.37 17.81 5.91
C LEU A 138 -9.88 19.23 5.60
N GLY A 139 -8.76 19.61 6.18
CA GLY A 139 -8.12 20.92 6.01
C GLY A 139 -6.67 20.89 6.50
N LYS A 140 -5.94 22.01 6.39
CA LYS A 140 -4.61 22.13 7.03
C LYS A 140 -4.73 22.03 8.55
N THR A 141 -5.75 22.69 9.07
CA THR A 141 -6.32 22.46 10.38
C THR A 141 -7.65 21.76 10.15
N ALA A 142 -7.66 20.44 10.28
CA ALA A 142 -8.86 19.63 10.16
C ALA A 142 -9.67 19.68 11.47
N GLU A 143 -10.97 19.51 11.36
CA GLU A 143 -11.88 19.50 12.51
C GLU A 143 -12.48 18.11 12.67
N TYR A 144 -12.39 17.53 13.85
CA TYR A 144 -13.03 16.25 14.15
C TYR A 144 -14.55 16.42 14.28
N THR A 145 -15.31 15.60 13.54
CA THR A 145 -16.78 15.71 13.44
C THR A 145 -17.53 14.54 14.08
N GLY A 146 -16.81 13.57 14.65
CA GLY A 146 -17.40 12.44 15.38
C GLY A 146 -17.07 11.07 14.80
N ASN A 147 -17.70 10.03 15.36
CA ASN A 147 -17.40 8.63 15.03
C ASN A 147 -18.45 7.93 14.17
N LYS A 148 -19.59 8.57 13.91
CA LYS A 148 -20.74 7.93 13.24
C LYS A 148 -20.36 7.47 11.84
N ILE A 149 -20.50 6.17 11.58
CA ILE A 149 -20.24 5.61 10.25
C ILE A 149 -21.40 5.99 9.32
N LYS A 150 -21.08 6.75 8.27
CA LYS A 150 -22.00 7.10 7.18
C LYS A 150 -21.67 6.21 5.97
N ARG A 151 -22.67 5.58 5.35
CA ARG A 151 -22.49 4.53 4.31
C ARG A 151 -21.69 5.03 3.08
N GLU A 152 -21.80 6.30 2.73
CA GLU A 152 -21.18 6.88 1.52
C GLU A 152 -19.93 7.72 1.81
N MET A 153 -19.44 7.71 3.06
CA MET A 153 -18.32 8.54 3.43
C MET A 153 -17.00 7.95 2.93
N GLN A 154 -16.20 8.80 2.28
CA GLN A 154 -14.88 8.42 1.81
C GLN A 154 -13.99 8.05 3.01
N LYS A 155 -13.43 6.84 2.99
CA LYS A 155 -12.41 6.40 3.95
C LYS A 155 -11.02 6.63 3.35
N ILE A 156 -10.14 7.26 4.10
CA ILE A 156 -8.74 7.50 3.69
C ILE A 156 -7.77 6.95 4.72
N GLN A 157 -6.59 6.52 4.25
CA GLN A 157 -5.47 6.16 5.09
C GLN A 157 -4.72 7.41 5.55
N TRP A 158 -4.06 7.31 6.68
CA TRP A 158 -3.31 8.39 7.31
C TRP A 158 -2.18 7.77 8.13
N VAL A 159 -1.19 8.58 8.49
CA VAL A 159 -0.19 8.23 9.51
C VAL A 159 0.03 9.46 10.39
N SER A 160 0.55 9.29 11.60
CA SER A 160 0.97 10.43 12.43
C SER A 160 2.37 10.20 13.00
N GLU A 161 2.92 11.14 13.75
CA GLU A 161 4.15 10.88 14.51
C GLU A 161 3.88 10.03 15.76
N PRO A 162 4.75 9.03 16.09
CA PRO A 162 5.90 8.58 15.31
C PRO A 162 5.49 7.80 14.05
N ASN A 163 6.28 7.95 12.99
CA ASN A 163 6.15 7.23 11.72
C ASN A 163 7.54 6.78 11.23
N LEU A 164 7.58 6.11 10.08
CA LEU A 164 8.82 5.74 9.40
C LEU A 164 8.78 6.09 7.93
N ARG A 165 9.95 6.20 7.31
CA ARG A 165 10.09 6.42 5.86
C ARG A 165 9.78 5.14 5.10
N VAL A 166 8.98 5.25 4.05
CA VAL A 166 8.67 4.16 3.12
C VAL A 166 9.08 4.57 1.71
N GLU A 167 9.72 3.64 1.01
CA GLU A 167 9.96 3.73 -0.43
C GLU A 167 9.24 2.61 -1.15
N ILE A 168 8.41 2.99 -2.12
CA ILE A 168 7.73 2.05 -3.00
C ILE A 168 8.42 2.09 -4.35
N LEU A 169 9.08 0.99 -4.70
CA LEU A 169 9.77 0.85 -5.98
C LEU A 169 8.76 0.38 -7.04
N THR A 170 8.48 1.22 -8.04
CA THR A 170 7.72 0.82 -9.24
C THR A 170 8.66 0.68 -10.44
N PRO A 171 8.25 0.02 -11.53
CA PRO A 171 9.03 -0.05 -12.76
C PRO A 171 9.37 1.33 -13.35
N GLU A 172 8.54 2.35 -13.11
CA GLU A 172 8.68 3.69 -13.68
C GLU A 172 9.47 4.62 -12.78
N LYS A 173 9.19 4.59 -11.46
CA LYS A 173 9.81 5.48 -10.49
C LYS A 173 9.76 4.92 -9.07
N THR A 174 10.61 5.49 -8.21
CA THR A 174 10.47 5.29 -6.76
C THR A 174 9.52 6.34 -6.19
N LEU A 175 8.50 5.89 -5.47
CA LEU A 175 7.62 6.75 -4.69
C LEU A 175 8.11 6.78 -3.24
N THR A 176 8.12 7.96 -2.64
CA THR A 176 8.51 8.16 -1.25
C THR A 176 7.30 8.54 -0.40
N GLY A 177 7.25 8.03 0.83
CA GLY A 177 6.15 8.32 1.75
C GLY A 177 6.47 8.02 3.20
N LEU A 178 5.43 8.04 4.01
CA LEU A 178 5.45 7.71 5.43
C LEU A 178 4.58 6.50 5.70
N GLY A 179 5.04 5.60 6.56
CA GLY A 179 4.34 4.41 6.99
C GLY A 179 4.13 4.39 8.50
N GLU A 180 3.16 3.58 8.95
CA GLU A 180 2.95 3.36 10.37
C GLU A 180 4.13 2.59 11.01
N PRO A 181 4.47 2.82 12.30
CA PRO A 181 5.66 2.24 12.94
C PRO A 181 5.71 0.71 12.97
N GLU A 182 4.55 0.05 13.02
CA GLU A 182 4.44 -1.41 13.05
C GLU A 182 5.09 -2.07 11.82
N MET A 183 5.25 -1.34 10.71
CA MET A 183 5.97 -1.85 9.52
C MET A 183 7.44 -2.19 9.81
N LYS A 184 8.05 -1.71 10.92
CA LYS A 184 9.40 -2.13 11.35
C LYS A 184 9.48 -3.62 11.70
N LYS A 185 8.36 -4.26 12.01
CA LYS A 185 8.30 -5.69 12.37
C LYS A 185 8.22 -6.60 11.14
N LEU A 186 8.01 -6.03 9.95
CA LEU A 186 7.94 -6.79 8.70
C LEU A 186 9.28 -7.45 8.37
N LYS A 187 9.21 -8.61 7.74
CA LYS A 187 10.37 -9.32 7.21
C LYS A 187 10.48 -9.14 5.71
N THR A 188 11.72 -9.21 5.22
CA THR A 188 11.98 -9.20 3.77
C THR A 188 11.33 -10.42 3.12
N GLY A 189 10.64 -10.20 2.01
CA GLY A 189 9.88 -11.22 1.29
C GLY A 189 8.39 -11.27 1.63
N GLU A 190 7.94 -10.63 2.72
CA GLU A 190 6.51 -10.57 3.04
C GLU A 190 5.74 -9.76 1.98
N ILE A 191 4.55 -10.25 1.62
CA ILE A 191 3.62 -9.54 0.75
C ILE A 191 2.62 -8.81 1.65
N ILE A 192 2.48 -7.51 1.44
CA ILE A 192 1.59 -6.63 2.19
C ILE A 192 0.65 -5.88 1.27
N GLN A 193 -0.48 -5.45 1.83
CA GLN A 193 -1.35 -4.48 1.19
C GLN A 193 -1.11 -3.11 1.82
N MET A 194 -0.68 -2.15 1.01
CA MET A 194 -0.63 -0.74 1.39
C MET A 194 -2.00 -0.13 1.13
N GLU A 195 -2.67 0.29 2.19
CA GLU A 195 -4.07 0.70 2.15
C GLU A 195 -4.32 1.81 1.12
N ARG A 196 -5.21 1.54 0.14
CA ARG A 196 -5.55 2.40 -1.01
C ARG A 196 -4.41 2.67 -2.00
N THR A 197 -3.21 2.16 -1.76
CA THR A 197 -2.06 2.26 -2.69
C THR A 197 -1.93 1.00 -3.54
N GLY A 198 -2.04 -0.19 -2.94
CA GLY A 198 -1.95 -1.48 -3.65
C GLY A 198 -1.14 -2.53 -2.90
N PHE A 199 -0.77 -3.59 -3.59
CA PHE A 199 0.01 -4.70 -3.07
C PHE A 199 1.48 -4.58 -3.42
N GLY A 200 2.35 -5.11 -2.55
CA GLY A 200 3.78 -5.18 -2.83
C GLY A 200 4.51 -6.12 -1.89
N ARG A 201 5.72 -6.49 -2.29
CA ARG A 201 6.63 -7.34 -1.52
C ARG A 201 7.67 -6.48 -0.81
N VAL A 202 7.85 -6.70 0.49
CA VAL A 202 8.88 -6.03 1.29
C VAL A 202 10.26 -6.47 0.80
N ASP A 203 11.07 -5.54 0.33
CA ASP A 203 12.43 -5.79 -0.19
C ASP A 203 13.51 -5.49 0.86
N GLY A 204 13.18 -4.69 1.89
CA GLY A 204 14.07 -4.44 3.02
C GLY A 204 13.43 -3.62 4.13
N VAL A 205 13.85 -3.89 5.37
CA VAL A 205 13.47 -3.14 6.57
C VAL A 205 14.75 -2.76 7.30
N LYS A 206 15.21 -1.51 7.11
CA LYS A 206 16.41 -0.94 7.74
C LYS A 206 16.05 0.42 8.35
N GLU A 207 16.77 1.48 7.99
CA GLU A 207 16.41 2.88 8.34
C GLU A 207 15.08 3.32 7.72
N LYS A 208 14.69 2.66 6.63
CA LYS A 208 13.41 2.81 5.92
C LYS A 208 12.86 1.43 5.57
N VAL A 209 11.57 1.38 5.26
CA VAL A 209 10.93 0.19 4.68
C VAL A 209 10.87 0.37 3.16
N THR A 210 11.45 -0.57 2.42
CA THR A 210 11.41 -0.60 0.96
C THR A 210 10.46 -1.69 0.50
N VAL A 211 9.51 -1.34 -0.36
CA VAL A 211 8.50 -2.25 -0.91
C VAL A 211 8.57 -2.23 -2.42
N CYS A 212 8.70 -3.39 -3.06
CA CYS A 212 8.56 -3.52 -4.50
C CYS A 212 7.06 -3.62 -4.85
N PHE A 213 6.57 -2.71 -5.68
CA PHE A 213 5.16 -2.65 -6.03
C PHE A 213 4.76 -3.76 -7.03
N ALA A 214 3.69 -4.49 -6.70
CA ALA A 214 3.07 -5.47 -7.59
C ALA A 214 2.03 -4.80 -8.49
N HIS A 215 0.88 -4.47 -7.91
CA HIS A 215 -0.30 -3.93 -8.59
C HIS A 215 -1.25 -3.27 -7.57
N LYS A 216 -2.25 -2.53 -8.06
CA LYS A 216 -3.19 -1.80 -7.20
C LYS A 216 -4.22 -2.72 -6.52
#